data_AF-A0A8X8X257-F1
#
_entry.id   AF-A0A8X8X257-F1
#
_cell.length_a   1.000
_cell.length_b   1.000
_cell.length_c   1.000
_cell.angle_alpha   90.00
_cell.angle_beta   90.00
_cell.angle_gamma   90.00
#
_symmetry.space_group_name_H-M   'P 1'
#
loop_
_entity.id
_entity.type
_entity.pdbx_description
1 polymer ?
#
loop_
_entity_poly.entity_id
_entity_poly.type
_entity_poly.pdbx_seq_one_letter_code
_entity_poly.pdbx_strand_id
1 'polypeptide(L)'
;MTASHLPYTRNGLKFFTKRGGLTSSEVEEICEKAGGKYANRQAKVSTALKVRPKTVDLMSAYSNHLEISSSKESIILPIMIPLFKDFRFSQCLSPSLKP
;
A
#
# COMPACT_ATOMS: atom_id res chain seq x y z
N MET A 1 2.47 0.86 7.46
CA MET A 1 1.31 1.00 8.36
C MET A 1 0.86 2.43 8.28
N THR A 2 -0.37 2.68 7.84
CA THR A 2 -0.96 4.02 7.76
C THR A 2 -2.45 3.89 7.50
N ALA A 3 -3.23 4.75 8.14
CA ALA A 3 -4.65 4.92 7.88
C ALA A 3 -4.93 6.17 7.03
N SER A 4 -3.89 6.71 6.38
CA SER A 4 -3.93 7.96 5.61
C SER A 4 -4.41 9.14 6.45
N HIS A 5 -5.67 9.55 6.33
CA HIS A 5 -6.27 10.72 6.98
C HIS A 5 -7.29 10.37 8.06
N LEU A 6 -7.43 9.08 8.42
CA LEU A 6 -8.38 8.67 9.45
C LEU A 6 -7.97 9.20 10.83
N PRO A 7 -8.93 9.35 11.76
CA PRO A 7 -8.65 9.77 13.13
C PRO A 7 -7.58 8.89 13.78
N TYR A 8 -6.82 9.47 14.73
CA TYR A 8 -5.67 8.82 15.38
C TYR A 8 -5.99 7.47 16.05
N THR A 9 -7.27 7.18 16.33
CA THR A 9 -7.75 5.91 16.90
C THR A 9 -7.79 4.77 15.88
N ARG A 10 -7.61 5.05 14.59
CA ARG A 10 -7.63 4.04 13.53
C ARG A 10 -6.24 3.84 12.95
N ASN A 11 -5.94 2.59 12.59
CA ASN A 11 -4.74 2.22 11.86
C ASN A 11 -5.11 1.44 10.60
N GLY A 12 -4.15 1.27 9.69
CA GLY A 12 -4.31 0.57 8.44
C GLY A 12 -3.03 -0.15 8.00
N LEU A 13 -3.23 -1.24 7.27
CA LEU A 13 -2.16 -1.97 6.59
C LEU A 13 -2.36 -1.83 5.09
N LYS A 14 -1.27 -1.51 4.40
CA LYS A 14 -1.24 -1.45 2.94
C LYS A 14 -0.18 -2.42 2.45
N PHE A 15 -0.58 -3.30 1.55
CA PHE A 15 0.28 -4.33 0.98
C PHE A 15 0.68 -3.91 -0.43
N PHE A 16 1.92 -4.23 -0.78
CA PHE A 16 2.47 -4.01 -2.11
C PHE A 16 3.25 -5.23 -2.54
N THR A 17 3.13 -5.58 -3.81
CA THR A 17 3.99 -6.53 -4.51
C THR A 17 5.02 -5.77 -5.34
N LYS A 18 5.98 -6.49 -5.92
CA LYS A 18 6.93 -5.91 -6.89
C LYS A 18 6.23 -5.27 -8.10
N ARG A 19 4.98 -5.66 -8.39
CA ARG A 19 4.18 -5.15 -9.51
C ARG A 19 3.27 -3.99 -9.12
N GLY A 20 3.25 -3.59 -7.85
CA GLY A 20 2.39 -2.51 -7.34
C GLY A 20 1.42 -2.95 -6.26
N GLY A 21 0.29 -2.25 -6.14
CA GLY A 21 -0.75 -2.58 -5.16
C GLY A 21 -1.44 -3.92 -5.44
N LEU A 22 -2.14 -4.45 -4.45
CA LEU A 22 -3.01 -5.62 -4.61
C LEU A 22 -4.31 -5.24 -5.30
N THR A 23 -4.89 -6.20 -6.02
CA THR A 23 -6.26 -6.14 -6.55
C THR A 23 -7.30 -6.41 -5.47
N SER A 24 -8.55 -6.03 -5.71
CA SER A 24 -9.64 -6.22 -4.74
C SER A 24 -9.86 -7.70 -4.37
N SER A 25 -9.77 -8.61 -5.33
CA SER A 25 -9.92 -10.06 -5.08
C SER A 25 -8.78 -10.62 -4.24
N GLU A 26 -7.54 -10.17 -4.47
CA GLU A 26 -6.39 -10.56 -3.62
C GLU A 26 -6.55 -10.05 -2.19
N VAL A 27 -7.11 -8.86 -2.01
CA VAL A 27 -7.39 -8.30 -0.68
C VAL A 27 -8.47 -9.12 0.04
N GLU A 28 -9.54 -9.50 -0.67
CA GLU A 28 -10.61 -10.33 -0.12
C GLU A 28 -10.08 -11.70 0.34
N GLU A 29 -9.27 -12.37 -0.49
CA GLU A 29 -8.65 -13.65 -0.17
C GLU A 29 -7.75 -13.55 1.08
N ILE A 30 -6.99 -12.46 1.22
CA ILE A 30 -6.15 -12.22 2.41
C ILE A 30 -7.04 -12.03 3.66
N CYS A 31 -8.12 -11.26 3.54
CA CYS A 31 -9.06 -11.02 4.63
C CYS A 31 -9.74 -12.32 5.08
N GLU A 32 -10.20 -13.15 4.15
CA GLU A 32 -10.82 -14.45 4.46
C GLU A 32 -9.85 -15.37 5.19
N LYS A 33 -8.63 -15.53 4.68
CA LYS A 33 -7.58 -16.35 5.32
C LYS A 33 -7.21 -15.82 6.70
N ALA A 34 -7.10 -14.50 6.87
CA ALA A 34 -6.81 -13.89 8.15
C ALA A 34 -7.97 -14.10 9.15
N GLY A 35 -9.21 -13.91 8.71
CA GLY A 35 -10.41 -14.16 9.50
C GLY A 35 -10.52 -15.60 9.96
N GLY A 36 -10.28 -16.58 9.08
CA GLY A 36 -10.26 -18.00 9.43
C GLY A 36 -9.19 -18.36 10.45
N LYS A 37 -7.97 -17.81 10.33
CA LYS A 37 -6.90 -18.00 11.34
C LYS A 37 -7.27 -17.39 12.68
N TYR A 38 -7.93 -16.23 12.67
CA TYR A 38 -8.38 -15.55 13.88
C TYR A 38 -9.48 -16.36 14.58
N ALA A 39 -10.53 -16.76 13.85
CA ALA A 39 -11.64 -17.55 14.38
C ALA A 39 -11.18 -18.86 15.00
N ASN A 40 -10.21 -19.53 14.37
CA ASN A 40 -9.65 -20.79 14.86
C ASN A 40 -8.58 -20.61 15.95
N ARG A 41 -8.33 -19.37 16.44
CA ARG A 41 -7.25 -19.03 17.40
C ARG A 41 -5.87 -19.52 16.97
N GLN A 42 -5.64 -19.63 15.67
CA GLN A 42 -4.37 -20.04 15.07
C GLN A 42 -3.44 -18.87 14.77
N ALA A 43 -3.84 -17.65 15.13
CA ALA A 43 -2.99 -16.46 15.05
C ALA A 43 -1.87 -16.53 16.10
N LYS A 44 -0.86 -17.36 15.85
CA LYS A 44 0.38 -17.38 16.62
C LYS A 44 1.25 -16.22 16.13
N VAL A 45 1.58 -15.28 17.02
CA VAL A 45 2.61 -14.28 16.77
C VAL A 45 3.95 -15.00 16.91
N SER A 46 4.44 -15.61 15.81
CA SER A 46 5.78 -16.18 15.82
C SER A 46 6.80 -15.03 15.76
N THR A 47 7.45 -14.76 16.88
CA THR A 47 8.61 -13.85 16.94
C THR A 47 9.85 -14.45 16.26
N ALA A 48 9.83 -15.76 15.98
CA ALA A 48 10.82 -16.47 15.19
C ALA A 48 10.66 -16.16 13.69
N LEU A 49 11.17 -15.00 13.27
CA LEU A 49 11.27 -14.67 11.84
C LEU A 49 12.35 -15.57 11.19
N LYS A 50 11.96 -16.30 10.14
CA LYS A 50 12.89 -17.12 9.32
C LYS A 50 14.01 -16.28 8.70
N VAL A 51 13.78 -14.99 8.52
CA VAL A 51 14.73 -14.00 8.01
C VAL A 51 14.79 -12.82 8.96
N ARG A 52 15.98 -12.41 9.37
CA ARG A 52 16.16 -11.25 10.24
C ARG A 52 15.84 -9.96 9.47
N PRO A 53 15.05 -9.04 10.03
CA PRO A 53 14.81 -7.74 9.41
C PRO A 53 16.12 -6.95 9.33
N LYS A 54 16.32 -6.24 8.22
CA LYS A 54 17.46 -5.35 8.01
C LYS A 54 16.98 -3.91 8.04
N THR A 55 17.68 -3.06 8.79
CA THR A 55 17.47 -1.61 8.77
C THR A 55 18.08 -1.04 7.50
N VAL A 56 17.33 -0.22 6.78
CA VAL A 56 17.72 0.42 5.51
C VAL A 56 17.27 1.87 5.53
N ASP A 57 18.12 2.78 5.07
CA ASP A 57 17.74 4.18 4.85
C ASP A 57 17.02 4.35 3.51
N LEU A 58 15.69 4.39 3.58
CA LEU A 58 14.84 4.59 2.41
C LEU A 58 14.75 6.06 2.01
N MET A 59 15.01 7.01 2.92
CA MET A 59 14.82 8.43 2.64
C MET A 59 15.90 8.94 1.70
N SER A 60 17.17 8.66 1.99
CA SER A 60 18.26 9.01 1.07
C SER A 60 18.13 8.32 -0.28
N ALA A 61 17.74 7.04 -0.30
CA ALA A 61 17.53 6.30 -1.55
C ALA A 61 16.41 6.92 -2.41
N TYR A 62 15.31 7.32 -1.78
CA TYR A 62 14.18 7.95 -2.46
C TYR A 62 14.52 9.35 -2.96
N SER A 63 15.14 10.20 -2.14
CA SER A 63 15.51 11.57 -2.55
C SER A 63 16.50 11.57 -3.72
N ASN A 64 17.52 10.71 -3.68
CA ASN A 64 18.48 10.57 -4.79
C ASN A 64 17.78 10.14 -6.08
N HIS A 65 16.79 9.23 -5.99
CA HIS A 65 16.01 8.82 -7.15
C HIS A 65 15.21 9.98 -7.74
N LEU A 66 14.58 10.80 -6.89
CA LEU A 66 13.83 11.97 -7.33
C LEU A 66 14.71 13.01 -8.02
N GLU A 67 15.90 13.30 -7.49
CA GLU A 67 16.83 14.24 -8.12
C GLU A 67 17.26 13.75 -9.51
N ILE A 68 17.49 12.44 -9.66
CA ILE A 68 17.82 11.81 -10.94
C ILE A 68 16.62 11.86 -11.90
N SER A 69 15.40 11.62 -11.43
CA SER A 69 14.20 11.66 -12.28
C SER A 69 13.89 13.10 -12.71
N SER A 70 13.90 14.05 -11.78
CA SER A 70 13.63 15.46 -12.05
C SER A 70 14.68 16.09 -12.97
N SER A 71 15.93 15.64 -12.93
CA SER A 71 16.99 16.10 -13.85
C SER A 71 16.87 15.53 -15.26
N LYS A 72 16.19 14.40 -15.44
CA LYS A 72 15.94 13.75 -16.75
C LYS A 72 14.60 14.15 -17.37
N GLU A 73 13.69 14.73 -16.58
CA GLU A 73 12.38 15.21 -17.01
C GLU A 73 12.48 16.29 -18.10
N SER A 74 13.58 17.08 -18.16
CA SER A 74 13.79 18.08 -19.22
C SER A 74 13.93 17.48 -20.63
N ILE A 75 14.07 16.16 -20.80
CA ILE A 75 14.27 15.49 -22.10
C ILE A 75 13.08 14.58 -22.50
N ILE A 76 12.20 14.19 -21.57
CA ILE A 76 11.22 13.07 -21.79
C ILE A 76 9.74 13.50 -21.65
N LEU A 77 9.46 14.81 -21.68
CA LEU A 77 8.09 15.33 -21.51
C LEU A 77 7.03 14.97 -22.59
N PRO A 78 7.30 14.35 -23.76
CA PRO A 78 6.19 13.95 -24.64
C PRO A 78 5.72 12.49 -24.50
N ILE A 79 6.38 11.61 -23.72
CA ILE A 79 6.08 10.17 -23.76
C ILE A 79 5.25 9.66 -22.56
N MET A 80 5.22 10.37 -21.42
CA MET A 80 4.68 9.84 -20.15
C MET A 80 3.41 10.53 -19.63
N ILE A 81 2.61 11.14 -20.51
CA ILE A 81 1.30 11.70 -20.14
C ILE A 81 0.18 10.65 -19.88
N PRO A 82 0.24 9.35 -20.29
CA PRO A 82 -0.87 8.45 -19.98
C PRO A 82 -0.81 7.80 -18.58
N LEU A 83 0.36 7.71 -17.91
CA LEU A 83 0.49 6.85 -16.73
C LEU A 83 -0.12 7.39 -15.42
N PHE A 84 -0.50 8.67 -15.37
CA PHE A 84 -1.05 9.31 -14.17
C PHE A 84 -2.54 9.68 -14.26
N LYS A 85 -3.19 9.49 -15.43
CA LYS A 85 -4.63 9.76 -15.59
C LYS A 85 -5.54 8.63 -15.10
N ASP A 86 -5.01 7.42 -14.92
CA ASP A 86 -5.78 6.28 -14.42
C ASP A 86 -5.94 6.23 -12.91
N PHE A 87 -5.36 7.20 -12.18
CA PHE A 87 -5.68 7.43 -10.76
C PHE A 87 -7.02 8.15 -10.60
N ARG A 88 -8.06 7.67 -11.30
CA ARG A 88 -9.45 8.04 -11.01
C ARG A 88 -9.84 7.29 -9.74
N PHE A 89 -9.82 8.04 -8.64
CA PHE A 89 -10.60 7.79 -7.43
C PHE A 89 -11.98 7.23 -7.81
N SER A 90 -12.13 5.91 -7.76
CA SER A 90 -13.46 5.29 -7.75
C SER A 90 -14.00 5.43 -6.34
N GLN A 91 -14.78 6.48 -6.17
CA GLN A 91 -15.58 6.76 -4.99
C GLN A 91 -16.60 5.62 -4.83
N CYS A 92 -16.29 4.63 -3.99
CA CYS A 92 -17.32 3.76 -3.43
C CYS A 92 -18.11 4.58 -2.39
N LEU A 93 -19.03 5.42 -2.89
CA LEU A 93 -20.15 5.94 -2.11
C LEU A 93 -21.06 4.77 -1.75
N SER A 94 -21.03 4.31 -0.51
CA SER A 94 -22.17 3.63 0.11
C SER A 94 -23.06 4.69 0.76
N PRO A 95 -24.32 4.87 0.32
CA PRO A 95 -25.28 5.72 1.02
C PRO A 95 -26.03 4.86 2.03
N SER A 96 -25.80 5.03 3.34
CA SER A 96 -26.84 4.71 4.32
C SER A 96 -26.54 5.11 5.75
N LEU A 97 -27.58 5.74 6.33
CA LEU A 97 -27.88 6.00 7.74
C LEU A 97 -27.04 7.09 8.43
N LYS A 98 -27.61 8.11 9.06
CA LYS A 98 -29.00 8.44 9.43
C LYS A 98 -29.01 9.88 10.00
N PRO A 99 -30.16 10.41 10.46
CA PRO A 99 -30.40 10.29 11.91
C PRO A 99 -31.56 9.35 12.27
#